data_AF-A0A7Z0TFI8-F1
#
_entry.id   AF-A0A7Z0TFI8-F1
#
_cell.length_a   1.000
_cell.length_b   1.000
_cell.length_c   1.000
_cell.angle_alpha   90.00
_cell.angle_beta   90.00
_cell.angle_gamma   90.00
#
_symmetry.space_group_name_H-M   'P 1'
#
loop_
_entity.id
_entity.type
_entity.pdbx_description
1 polymer ?
#
loop_
_entity_poly.entity_id
_entity_poly.type
_entity_poly.pdbx_seq_one_letter_code
_entity_poly.pdbx_strand_id
1 'polypeptide(L)'
;SILDLAMPRDVDSAVHRLAGVRLVDIESLADASADAPMAADVDQVRRIVADEVAAFGAAQRAATITPTVVALRSMAAEVVASEVARLEGRLPDLDAKQRQEITQTVRRVVDKLLHAPTVRVKQLAAEPGGAGYADALRTLFDLDPETVASVSRADKAAGRIADDTLQNTLIDANAKNRGRA
;
A
#
# COMPACT_ATOMS: atom_id res chain seq x y z
N SER A 1 29.81 -27.75 28.87
CA SER A 1 29.15 -26.47 28.59
C SER A 1 27.68 -26.72 28.33
N ILE A 2 26.80 -25.85 28.80
CA ILE A 2 25.34 -25.88 28.61
C ILE A 2 25.00 -24.77 27.62
N LEU A 3 24.16 -25.06 26.63
CA LEU A 3 23.68 -24.10 25.63
C LEU A 3 22.19 -23.87 25.89
N ASP A 4 21.79 -22.63 26.17
CA ASP A 4 20.40 -22.23 26.40
C ASP A 4 19.99 -21.15 25.39
N LEU A 5 19.16 -21.52 24.42
CA LEU A 5 18.64 -20.62 23.38
C LEU A 5 17.12 -20.38 23.51
N ALA A 6 16.52 -20.76 24.65
CA ALA A 6 15.09 -20.63 24.86
C ALA A 6 14.69 -19.22 25.32
N MET A 7 13.48 -18.79 24.95
CA MET A 7 12.84 -17.58 25.46
C MET A 7 11.38 -17.89 25.89
N PRO A 8 11.07 -17.90 27.21
CA PRO A 8 11.95 -17.67 28.36
C PRO A 8 12.99 -18.80 28.57
N ARG A 9 14.03 -18.55 29.37
CA ARG A 9 15.18 -19.45 29.59
C ARG A 9 14.79 -20.77 30.27
N ASP A 10 15.44 -21.86 29.86
CA ASP A 10 15.25 -23.18 30.46
C ASP A 10 16.19 -23.43 31.64
N VAL A 11 17.34 -22.73 31.68
CA VAL A 11 18.40 -22.95 32.67
C VAL A 11 18.55 -21.72 33.56
N ASP A 12 18.52 -21.96 34.88
CA ASP A 12 18.76 -20.90 35.85
C ASP A 12 20.21 -20.38 35.73
N SER A 13 20.34 -19.05 35.62
CA SER A 13 21.60 -18.30 35.66
C SER A 13 22.53 -18.69 36.82
N ALA A 14 21.97 -19.18 37.94
CA ALA A 14 22.67 -19.71 39.11
C ALA A 14 23.70 -20.80 38.79
N VAL A 15 23.53 -21.51 37.68
CA VAL A 15 24.42 -22.58 37.21
C VAL A 15 25.84 -22.08 36.90
N HIS A 16 26.02 -20.78 36.64
CA HIS A 16 27.36 -20.15 36.53
C HIS A 16 28.23 -20.30 37.79
N ARG A 17 27.63 -20.54 38.96
CA ARG A 17 28.36 -20.69 40.24
C ARG A 17 28.95 -22.09 40.44
N LEU A 18 28.59 -23.05 39.59
CA LEU A 18 29.08 -24.43 39.69
C LEU A 18 30.43 -24.58 38.99
N ALA A 19 31.42 -25.11 39.72
CA ALA A 19 32.75 -25.37 39.17
C ALA A 19 32.69 -26.36 37.99
N GLY A 20 33.31 -26.00 36.88
CA GLY A 20 33.35 -26.82 35.66
C GLY A 20 32.16 -26.65 34.71
N VAL A 21 31.18 -25.80 35.04
CA VAL A 21 30.04 -25.51 34.16
C VAL A 21 30.25 -24.17 33.45
N ARG A 22 30.01 -24.18 32.14
CA ARG A 22 29.99 -22.99 31.29
C ARG A 22 28.62 -22.91 30.64
N LEU A 23 27.83 -21.90 30.97
CA LEU A 23 26.56 -21.60 30.30
C LEU A 23 26.85 -20.67 29.12
N VAL A 24 26.25 -20.96 27.97
CA VAL A 24 26.25 -20.11 26.77
C VAL A 24 24.79 -19.83 26.47
N ASP A 25 24.40 -18.56 26.58
CA ASP A 25 23.05 -18.09 26.28
C ASP A 25 23.04 -17.13 25.07
N ILE A 26 21.85 -16.71 24.64
CA ILE A 26 21.67 -15.78 23.51
C ILE A 26 22.41 -14.46 23.74
N GLU A 27 22.39 -13.94 24.97
CA GLU A 27 23.06 -12.68 25.32
C GLU A 27 24.58 -12.80 25.24
N SER A 28 25.14 -13.88 25.80
CA SER A 28 26.57 -14.20 25.72
C SER A 28 27.03 -14.39 24.27
N LEU A 29 26.19 -14.98 23.43
CA LEU A 29 26.46 -15.16 22.00
C LEU A 29 26.39 -13.82 21.25
N ALA A 30 25.43 -12.96 21.58
CA ALA A 30 25.31 -11.62 21.02
C ALA A 30 26.54 -10.76 21.35
N ASP A 31 26.97 -10.74 22.62
CA ASP A 31 28.15 -10.00 23.07
C ASP A 31 29.43 -10.48 22.39
N ALA A 32 29.63 -11.80 22.27
CA ALA A 32 30.78 -12.38 21.57
C ALA A 32 30.79 -12.10 20.06
N SER A 33 29.61 -11.85 19.46
CA SER A 33 29.45 -11.53 18.04
C SER A 33 29.56 -10.04 17.71
N ALA A 34 29.48 -9.16 18.71
CA ALA A 34 29.49 -7.71 18.53
C ALA A 34 30.81 -7.18 17.91
N ASP A 35 31.93 -7.86 18.17
CA ASP A 35 33.26 -7.53 17.65
C ASP A 35 33.60 -8.26 16.33
N ALA A 36 32.67 -9.04 15.76
CA ALA A 36 32.91 -9.81 14.54
C ALA A 36 32.74 -8.95 13.26
N PRO A 37 33.37 -9.34 12.12
CA PRO A 37 33.26 -8.64 10.83
C PRO A 37 31.84 -8.47 10.26
N MET A 38 30.84 -9.10 10.88
CA MET A 38 29.42 -9.03 10.50
C MET A 38 28.80 -7.64 10.68
N ALA A 39 29.45 -6.69 11.37
CA ALA A 39 28.93 -5.34 11.53
C ALA A 39 28.66 -4.63 10.18
N ALA A 40 29.52 -4.84 9.18
CA ALA A 40 29.33 -4.26 7.84
C ALA A 40 28.13 -4.88 7.10
N ASP A 41 27.91 -6.19 7.26
CA ASP A 41 26.74 -6.90 6.71
C ASP A 41 25.45 -6.42 7.38
N VAL A 42 25.49 -6.18 8.70
CA VAL A 42 24.36 -5.63 9.46
C VAL A 42 24.02 -4.21 8.98
N ASP A 43 25.01 -3.36 8.72
CA ASP A 43 24.75 -2.01 8.19
C ASP A 43 24.21 -2.03 6.76
N GLN A 44 24.60 -3.01 5.94
CA GLN A 44 23.99 -3.22 4.62
C GLN A 44 22.53 -3.66 4.75
N VAL A 45 22.23 -4.63 5.63
CA VAL A 45 20.86 -5.09 5.88
C VAL A 45 20.00 -3.95 6.43
N ARG A 46 20.51 -3.14 7.36
CA ARG A 46 19.79 -1.97 7.90
C ARG A 46 19.42 -0.97 6.81
N ARG A 47 20.30 -0.72 5.82
CA ARG A 47 19.98 0.13 4.68
C ARG A 47 18.86 -0.44 3.82
N ILE A 48 18.92 -1.74 3.49
CA ILE A 48 17.86 -2.41 2.71
C ILE A 48 16.52 -2.29 3.44
N VAL A 49 16.48 -2.56 4.75
CA VAL A 49 15.26 -2.44 5.55
C VAL A 49 14.77 -1.00 5.59
N ALA A 50 15.66 -0.01 5.73
CA ALA A 50 15.28 1.39 5.73
C ALA A 50 14.66 1.82 4.39
N ASP A 51 15.25 1.39 3.27
CA ASP A 51 14.73 1.66 1.92
C ASP A 51 13.35 1.02 1.72
N GLU A 52 13.16 -0.23 2.16
CA GLU A 52 11.89 -0.94 2.05
C GLU A 52 10.80 -0.30 2.93
N VAL A 53 11.13 0.10 4.16
CA VAL A 53 10.20 0.80 5.06
C VAL A 53 9.79 2.14 4.45
N ALA A 54 10.71 2.86 3.81
CA ALA A 54 10.41 4.11 3.12
C ALA A 54 9.49 3.89 1.90
N ALA A 55 9.79 2.87 1.08
CA ALA A 55 8.98 2.49 -0.08
C ALA A 55 7.57 2.05 0.33
N PHE A 56 7.47 1.19 1.35
CA PHE A 56 6.20 0.75 1.92
C PHE A 56 5.38 1.94 2.44
N GLY A 57 6.00 2.85 3.18
CA GLY A 57 5.35 4.06 3.66
C GLY A 57 4.80 4.94 2.53
N ALA A 58 5.53 5.07 1.41
CA ALA A 58 5.05 5.78 0.22
C ALA A 58 3.87 5.06 -0.44
N ALA A 59 3.93 3.72 -0.57
CA ALA A 59 2.84 2.92 -1.11
C ALA A 59 1.56 3.02 -0.25
N GLN A 60 1.69 2.99 1.08
CA GLN A 60 0.58 3.15 2.02
C GLN A 60 -0.11 4.53 1.86
N ARG A 61 0.68 5.60 1.68
CA ARG A 61 0.14 6.95 1.43
C ARG A 61 -0.58 7.03 0.09
N ALA A 62 0.00 6.46 -0.97
CA ALA A 62 -0.64 6.39 -2.28
C ALA A 62 -1.99 5.65 -2.23
N ALA A 63 -2.04 4.52 -1.50
CA ALA A 63 -3.27 3.74 -1.30
C ALA A 63 -4.38 4.53 -0.56
N THR A 64 -4.03 5.55 0.22
CA THR A 64 -5.01 6.41 0.91
C THR A 64 -5.68 7.41 -0.03
N ILE A 65 -5.05 7.71 -1.17
CA ILE A 65 -5.49 8.75 -2.12
C ILE A 65 -6.26 8.17 -3.31
N THR A 66 -5.97 6.92 -3.70
CA THR A 66 -6.71 6.22 -4.77
C THR A 66 -8.24 6.30 -4.62
N PRO A 67 -8.84 6.06 -3.42
CA PRO A 67 -10.28 6.12 -3.26
C PRO A 67 -10.87 7.50 -3.54
N THR A 68 -10.15 8.57 -3.18
CA THR A 68 -10.55 9.95 -3.44
C THR A 68 -10.54 10.27 -4.93
N VAL A 69 -9.53 9.79 -5.66
CA VAL A 69 -9.44 9.98 -7.11
C VAL A 69 -10.56 9.24 -7.84
N VAL A 70 -10.91 8.03 -7.38
CA VAL A 70 -12.04 7.28 -7.94
C VAL A 70 -13.36 8.00 -7.68
N ALA A 71 -13.61 8.44 -6.44
CA ALA A 71 -14.82 9.19 -6.09
C ALA A 71 -14.98 10.46 -6.95
N LEU A 72 -13.89 11.21 -7.16
CA LEU A 72 -13.89 12.39 -8.04
C LEU A 72 -14.29 12.05 -9.48
N ARG A 73 -13.78 10.94 -10.03
CA ARG A 73 -14.11 10.50 -11.39
C ARG A 73 -15.56 10.03 -11.51
N SER A 74 -16.08 9.34 -10.49
CA SER A 74 -17.48 8.94 -10.43
C SER A 74 -18.41 10.15 -10.43
N MET A 75 -18.16 11.12 -9.55
CA MET A 75 -18.92 12.38 -9.50
C MET A 75 -18.93 13.10 -10.86
N ALA A 76 -17.78 13.19 -11.52
CA ALA A 76 -17.71 13.83 -12.83
C ALA A 76 -18.47 13.05 -13.91
N ALA A 77 -18.45 11.71 -13.87
CA ALA A 77 -19.23 10.88 -14.78
C ALA A 77 -20.74 11.07 -14.59
N GLU A 78 -21.19 11.23 -13.34
CA GLU A 78 -22.59 11.54 -13.01
C GLU A 78 -23.01 12.90 -13.56
N VAL A 79 -22.18 13.93 -13.40
CA VAL A 79 -22.43 15.27 -13.98
C VAL A 79 -22.51 15.19 -15.51
N VAL A 80 -21.61 14.46 -16.17
CA VAL A 80 -21.69 14.26 -17.62
C VAL A 80 -22.98 13.55 -18.01
N ALA A 81 -23.39 12.52 -17.28
CA ALA A 81 -24.63 11.80 -17.55
C ALA A 81 -25.86 12.69 -17.39
N SER A 82 -25.92 13.53 -16.35
CA SER A 82 -27.04 14.46 -16.14
C SER A 82 -27.12 15.52 -17.23
N GLU A 83 -25.98 16.05 -17.69
CA GLU A 83 -25.96 17.05 -18.77
C GLU A 83 -26.32 16.46 -20.14
N VAL A 84 -25.91 15.23 -20.42
CA VAL A 84 -26.31 14.51 -21.65
C VAL A 84 -27.83 14.26 -21.62
N ALA A 85 -28.38 13.80 -20.50
CA ALA A 85 -29.83 13.61 -20.37
C ALA A 85 -30.61 14.93 -20.51
N ARG A 86 -30.08 16.03 -19.97
CA ARG A 86 -30.66 17.37 -20.14
C ARG A 86 -30.62 17.83 -21.61
N LEU A 87 -29.53 17.55 -22.32
CA LEU A 87 -29.40 17.83 -23.76
C LEU A 87 -30.46 17.04 -24.55
N GLU A 88 -30.68 15.78 -24.20
CA GLU A 88 -31.71 14.93 -24.81
C GLU A 88 -33.11 15.50 -24.70
N GLY A 89 -33.49 15.99 -23.51
CA GLY A 89 -34.79 16.62 -23.30
C GLY A 89 -34.95 17.98 -23.99
N ARG A 90 -33.87 18.76 -24.15
CA ARG A 90 -33.93 20.11 -24.74
C ARG A 90 -33.82 20.12 -26.26
N LEU A 91 -33.16 19.13 -26.84
CA LEU A 91 -32.92 19.02 -28.28
C LEU A 91 -33.38 17.62 -28.77
N PRO A 92 -34.72 17.40 -28.82
CA PRO A 92 -35.27 16.13 -29.24
C PRO A 92 -34.98 15.83 -30.72
N ASP A 93 -34.91 16.86 -31.56
CA ASP A 93 -34.72 16.73 -33.02
C ASP A 93 -33.27 16.46 -33.45
N LEU A 94 -32.34 16.38 -32.49
CA LEU A 94 -30.93 16.20 -32.74
C LEU A 94 -30.66 14.75 -33.21
N ASP A 95 -29.94 14.60 -34.31
CA ASP A 95 -29.67 13.28 -34.87
C ASP A 95 -28.79 12.44 -33.91
N ALA A 96 -28.89 11.12 -33.99
CA ALA A 96 -28.18 10.21 -33.09
C ALA A 96 -26.65 10.34 -33.17
N LYS A 97 -26.10 10.64 -34.36
CA LYS A 97 -24.66 10.78 -34.60
C LYS A 97 -24.14 12.08 -34.00
N GLN A 98 -24.84 13.19 -34.18
CA GLN A 98 -24.55 14.49 -33.57
C GLN A 98 -24.62 14.39 -32.05
N ARG A 99 -25.64 13.72 -31.51
CA ARG A 99 -25.78 13.48 -30.07
C ARG A 99 -24.59 12.70 -29.50
N GLN A 100 -24.15 11.67 -30.21
CA GLN A 100 -22.98 10.89 -29.82
C GLN A 100 -21.68 11.71 -29.88
N GLU A 101 -21.49 12.54 -30.90
CA GLU A 101 -20.31 13.43 -31.01
C GLU A 101 -20.27 14.47 -29.89
N ILE A 102 -21.40 15.09 -29.56
CA ILE A 102 -21.49 16.02 -28.43
C ILE A 102 -21.16 15.30 -27.13
N THR A 103 -21.76 14.13 -26.89
CA THR A 103 -21.51 13.31 -25.68
C THR A 103 -20.03 12.92 -25.56
N GLN A 104 -19.41 12.46 -26.64
CA GLN A 104 -17.97 12.16 -26.64
C GLN A 104 -17.13 13.40 -26.38
N THR A 105 -17.50 14.54 -26.95
CA THR A 105 -16.77 15.79 -26.77
C THR A 105 -16.81 16.24 -25.31
N VAL A 106 -17.99 16.19 -24.67
CA VAL A 106 -18.13 16.50 -23.24
C VAL A 106 -17.28 15.56 -22.38
N ARG A 107 -17.35 14.24 -22.64
CA ARG A 107 -16.51 13.25 -21.94
C ARG A 107 -15.02 13.56 -22.09
N ARG A 108 -14.56 13.81 -23.33
CA ARG A 108 -13.15 14.18 -23.60
C ARG A 108 -12.71 15.44 -22.88
N VAL A 109 -13.59 16.45 -22.77
CA VAL A 109 -13.29 17.68 -22.03
C VAL A 109 -13.13 17.38 -20.54
N VAL A 110 -14.07 16.64 -19.94
CA VAL A 110 -14.02 16.27 -18.53
C VAL A 110 -12.80 15.42 -18.22
N ASP A 111 -12.49 14.42 -19.06
CA ASP A 111 -11.29 13.58 -18.91
C ASP A 111 -10.01 14.42 -18.93
N LYS A 112 -9.91 15.40 -19.85
CA LYS A 112 -8.76 16.32 -19.92
C LYS A 112 -8.65 17.21 -18.69
N LEU A 113 -9.77 17.73 -18.19
CA LEU A 113 -9.80 18.57 -16.99
C LEU A 113 -9.40 17.78 -15.74
N LEU A 114 -9.81 16.51 -15.63
CA LEU A 114 -9.48 15.67 -14.47
C LEU A 114 -8.10 15.03 -14.55
N HIS A 115 -7.48 14.94 -15.72
CA HIS A 115 -6.18 14.31 -15.89
C HIS A 115 -5.09 14.99 -15.04
N ALA A 116 -4.87 16.30 -15.21
CA ALA A 116 -3.80 17.00 -14.51
C ALA A 116 -3.97 17.01 -12.98
N PRO A 117 -5.15 17.32 -12.41
CA PRO A 117 -5.37 17.25 -10.97
C PRO A 117 -5.17 15.85 -10.40
N THR A 118 -5.67 14.80 -11.08
CA THR A 118 -5.55 13.42 -10.57
C THR A 118 -4.11 12.90 -10.63
N VAL A 119 -3.32 13.29 -11.64
CA VAL A 119 -1.89 12.99 -11.68
C VAL A 119 -1.15 13.73 -10.58
N ARG A 120 -1.41 15.03 -10.40
CA ARG A 120 -0.72 15.85 -9.41
C ARG A 120 -0.93 15.33 -7.98
N VAL A 121 -2.14 14.87 -7.70
CA VAL A 121 -2.52 14.27 -6.41
C VAL A 121 -1.76 12.98 -6.13
N LYS A 122 -1.57 12.12 -7.13
CA LYS A 122 -0.75 10.90 -6.99
C LYS A 122 0.73 11.22 -6.76
N GLN A 123 1.26 12.27 -7.40
CA GLN A 123 2.64 12.70 -7.20
C GLN A 123 2.86 13.23 -5.77
N LEU A 124 1.98 14.10 -5.31
CA LEU A 124 2.06 14.70 -3.97
C LEU A 124 1.85 13.67 -2.85
N ALA A 125 1.09 12.60 -3.11
CA ALA A 125 0.96 11.46 -2.19
C ALA A 125 2.30 10.78 -1.86
N ALA A 126 3.22 10.78 -2.83
CA ALA A 126 4.51 10.14 -2.70
C ALA A 126 5.49 10.97 -1.84
N GLU A 127 5.27 12.29 -1.75
CA GLU A 127 6.12 13.21 -1.00
C GLU A 127 5.85 13.20 0.51
N PRO A 128 6.88 13.43 1.37
CA PRO A 128 6.69 13.62 2.79
C PRO A 128 5.79 14.84 3.06
N GLY A 129 4.63 14.64 3.69
CA GLY A 129 3.63 15.70 3.97
C GLY A 129 2.39 15.68 3.06
N GLY A 130 2.31 14.77 2.08
CA GLY A 130 1.19 14.66 1.14
C GLY A 130 -0.18 14.27 1.74
N ALA A 131 -0.25 13.94 3.03
CA ALA A 131 -1.48 13.49 3.69
C ALA A 131 -2.61 14.54 3.65
N GLY A 132 -2.27 15.84 3.72
CA GLY A 132 -3.26 16.93 3.68
C GLY A 132 -3.92 17.14 2.31
N TYR A 133 -3.34 16.59 1.23
CA TYR A 133 -3.86 16.81 -0.12
C TYR A 133 -5.12 15.99 -0.42
N ALA A 134 -5.26 14.82 0.20
CA ALA A 134 -6.48 14.00 0.07
C ALA A 134 -7.70 14.72 0.68
N ASP A 135 -7.50 15.34 1.85
CA ASP A 135 -8.55 16.07 2.56
C ASP A 135 -8.91 17.38 1.85
N ALA A 136 -7.90 18.07 1.30
CA ALA A 136 -8.12 19.23 0.44
C ALA A 136 -8.99 18.88 -0.78
N LEU A 137 -8.73 17.75 -1.45
CA LEU A 137 -9.57 17.30 -2.57
C LEU A 137 -11.01 16.97 -2.16
N ARG A 138 -11.19 16.25 -1.05
CA ARG A 138 -12.53 15.93 -0.54
C ARG A 138 -13.32 17.21 -0.27
N THR A 139 -12.66 18.21 0.29
CA THR A 139 -13.27 19.52 0.59
C THR A 139 -13.55 20.32 -0.68
N LEU A 140 -12.59 20.40 -1.60
CA LEU A 140 -12.71 21.20 -2.84
C LEU A 140 -13.79 20.68 -3.79
N PHE A 141 -14.03 19.37 -3.78
CA PHE A 141 -15.00 18.73 -4.66
C PHE A 141 -16.24 18.19 -3.92
N ASP A 142 -16.39 18.53 -2.64
CA ASP A 142 -17.51 18.08 -1.79
C ASP A 142 -17.79 16.57 -1.94
N LEU A 143 -16.73 15.76 -1.91
CA LEU A 143 -16.84 14.33 -2.19
C LEU A 143 -17.52 13.63 -1.03
N ASP A 144 -18.59 12.91 -1.35
CA ASP A 144 -19.34 12.11 -0.38
C ASP A 144 -18.42 11.11 0.37
N PRO A 145 -18.33 11.20 1.71
CA PRO A 145 -17.55 10.29 2.54
C PRO A 145 -17.93 8.83 2.35
N GLU A 146 -19.20 8.50 2.07
CA GLU A 146 -19.63 7.12 1.83
C GLU A 146 -19.09 6.57 0.51
N THR A 147 -19.08 7.40 -0.53
CA THR A 147 -18.48 7.05 -1.83
C THR A 147 -16.99 6.76 -1.69
N VAL A 148 -16.24 7.59 -0.94
CA VAL A 148 -14.81 7.34 -0.68
C VAL A 148 -14.60 6.08 0.18
N ALA A 149 -15.44 5.86 1.19
CA ALA A 149 -15.34 4.70 2.07
C ALA A 149 -15.65 3.38 1.35
N SER A 150 -16.65 3.36 0.47
CA SER A 150 -17.00 2.17 -0.32
C SER A 150 -15.85 1.72 -1.24
N VAL A 151 -15.22 2.66 -1.95
CA VAL A 151 -14.04 2.39 -2.79
C VAL A 151 -12.85 1.92 -1.95
N SER A 152 -12.61 2.56 -0.79
CA SER A 152 -11.54 2.17 0.12
C SER A 152 -11.70 0.73 0.63
N ARG A 153 -12.94 0.29 0.90
CA ARG A 153 -13.23 -1.10 1.31
C ARG A 153 -13.00 -2.08 0.17
N ALA A 154 -13.36 -1.72 -1.07
CA ALA A 154 -13.13 -2.53 -2.26
C ALA A 154 -11.63 -2.73 -2.54
N ASP A 155 -10.82 -1.66 -2.47
CA ASP A 155 -9.36 -1.74 -2.63
C ASP A 155 -8.71 -2.61 -1.53
N LYS A 156 -9.14 -2.47 -0.27
CA LYS A 156 -8.66 -3.32 0.84
C LYS A 156 -9.04 -4.79 0.70
N ALA A 157 -10.15 -5.10 0.02
CA ALA A 157 -10.54 -6.48 -0.27
C ALA A 157 -9.68 -7.05 -1.42
N ALA A 158 -9.45 -6.27 -2.47
CA ALA A 158 -8.59 -6.66 -3.59
C ALA A 158 -7.13 -6.88 -3.17
N GLY A 159 -6.59 -6.03 -2.28
CA GLY A 159 -5.23 -6.18 -1.74
C GLY A 159 -5.05 -7.44 -0.90
N ARG A 160 -6.05 -7.81 -0.07
CA ARG A 160 -6.02 -9.05 0.73
C ARG A 160 -5.99 -10.31 -0.13
N ILE A 161 -6.74 -10.32 -1.23
CA ILE A 161 -6.78 -11.46 -2.17
C ILE A 161 -5.42 -11.62 -2.88
N ALA A 162 -4.76 -10.50 -3.22
CA ALA A 162 -3.43 -10.53 -3.82
C ALA A 162 -2.37 -11.05 -2.83
N ASP A 163 -2.40 -10.61 -1.57
CA ASP A 163 -1.48 -11.06 -0.51
C ASP A 163 -1.65 -12.56 -0.21
N ASP A 164 -2.89 -13.04 -0.06
CA ASP A 164 -3.17 -14.47 0.16
C ASP A 164 -2.69 -15.33 -1.01
N THR A 165 -2.76 -14.81 -2.24
CA THR A 165 -2.28 -15.52 -3.43
C THR A 165 -0.75 -15.60 -3.44
N LEU A 166 -0.04 -14.51 -3.12
CA LEU A 166 1.42 -14.51 -3.03
C LEU A 166 1.92 -15.42 -1.90
N GLN A 167 1.25 -15.39 -0.74
CA GLN A 167 1.56 -16.24 0.40
C GLN A 167 1.42 -17.73 0.04
N ASN A 168 0.31 -18.13 -0.62
CA ASN A 168 0.10 -19.50 -1.06
C ASN A 168 1.12 -19.93 -2.12
N THR A 169 1.46 -19.05 -3.06
CA THR A 169 2.43 -19.38 -4.13
C THR A 169 3.85 -19.57 -3.57
N LEU A 170 4.22 -18.79 -2.55
CA LEU A 170 5.50 -18.93 -1.85
C LEU A 170 5.56 -20.20 -0.99
N ILE A 171 4.44 -20.58 -0.35
CA ILE A 171 4.33 -21.84 0.39
C ILE A 171 4.47 -23.05 -0.55
N ASP A 172 3.79 -23.02 -1.71
CA ASP A 172 3.85 -24.09 -2.71
C ASP A 172 5.25 -24.22 -3.34
N ALA A 173 5.93 -23.10 -3.61
CA ALA A 173 7.30 -23.10 -4.10
C ALA A 173 8.29 -23.70 -3.08
N ASN A 174 8.09 -23.42 -1.79
CA ASN A 174 8.94 -23.93 -0.71
C ASN A 174 8.69 -25.43 -0.41
N ALA A 175 7.43 -25.89 -0.55
CA ALA A 175 7.08 -27.30 -0.47
C ALA A 175 7.70 -28.14 -1.60
N LYS A 176 7.77 -27.58 -2.82
CA LYS A 176 8.35 -28.25 -3.99
C LYS A 176 9.87 -28.41 -3.92
N ASN A 177 10.56 -27.57 -3.15
CA ASN A 177 12.01 -27.61 -2.99
C ASN A 177 12.47 -28.62 -1.90
N ARG A 178 11.58 -29.02 -0.99
CA ARG A 178 11.88 -30.00 0.09
C ARG A 178 11.76 -31.47 -0.34
N GLY A 179 11.16 -31.76 -1.48
CA GLY A 179 11.00 -33.13 -2.01
C GLY A 179 12.11 -33.62 -2.94
N ARG A 180 13.24 -32.89 -3.07
CA ARG A 180 14.34 -33.19 -4.01
C ARG A 180 15.69 -33.49 -3.35
N ALA A 181 15.73 -33.69 -2.03
CA ALA A 181 16.93 -34.15 -1.32
C ALA A 181 16.88 -35.66 -1.08
#